data_AF-A0A3D5XA02-F1
#
_entry.id   AF-A0A3D5XA02-F1
#
_cell.length_a   1.000
_cell.length_b   1.000
_cell.length_c   1.000
_cell.angle_alpha   90.00
_cell.angle_beta   90.00
_cell.angle_gamma   90.00
#
_symmetry.space_group_name_H-M   'P 1'
#
loop_
_entity.id
_entity.type
_entity.pdbx_description
1 polymer ?
#
loop_
_entity_poly.entity_id
_entity_poly.type
_entity_poly.pdbx_seq_one_letter_code
_entity_poly.pdbx_strand_id
1 'polypeptide(L)'
;VAVVADPHEVANVAGVEGIRFMQANADKVPLKFFFGVPSCVPASTHEKSGAILDSTLVSKLIAEQNFFFLAEMMNFPGVINNDPEVIAKLSATRKTGKPIDGHVP
;
A
#
# COMPACT_ATOMS: atom_id res chain seq x y z
N VAL A 1 -10.99 14.26 -14.72
CA VAL A 1 -11.36 12.93 -14.18
C VAL A 1 -10.09 12.25 -13.67
N ALA A 2 -10.15 11.55 -12.54
CA ALA A 2 -9.00 10.90 -11.91
C ALA A 2 -9.46 9.65 -11.13
N VAL A 3 -8.52 8.77 -10.81
CA VAL A 3 -8.73 7.60 -9.93
C VAL A 3 -7.73 7.61 -8.77
N VAL A 4 -8.20 7.17 -7.60
CA VAL A 4 -7.37 6.86 -6.43
C VAL A 4 -7.25 5.34 -6.41
N ALA A 5 -6.05 4.84 -6.63
CA ALA A 5 -5.84 3.43 -6.97
C ALA A 5 -5.02 2.73 -5.88
N ASP A 6 -5.57 1.65 -5.35
CA ASP A 6 -4.83 0.66 -4.59
C ASP A 6 -4.37 -0.47 -5.52
N PRO A 7 -3.05 -0.63 -5.76
CA PRO A 7 -2.51 -1.71 -6.58
C PRO A 7 -2.25 -3.01 -5.77
N HIS A 8 -3.01 -3.29 -4.69
CA HIS A 8 -2.72 -4.43 -3.82
C HIS A 8 -2.75 -5.81 -4.52
N GLU A 9 -3.55 -5.97 -5.58
CA GLU A 9 -3.62 -7.25 -6.30
C GLU A 9 -2.34 -7.55 -7.08
N VAL A 10 -1.84 -6.57 -7.83
CA VAL A 10 -0.58 -6.72 -8.56
C VAL A 10 0.60 -6.79 -7.58
N ALA A 11 0.51 -6.12 -6.42
CA ALA A 11 1.52 -6.21 -5.38
C ALA A 11 1.56 -7.59 -4.72
N ASN A 12 0.41 -8.23 -4.48
CA ASN A 12 0.36 -9.60 -3.98
C ASN A 12 0.97 -10.63 -4.95
N VAL A 13 0.97 -10.34 -6.26
CA VAL A 13 1.56 -11.24 -7.27
C VAL A 13 3.03 -10.93 -7.54
N ALA A 14 3.37 -9.65 -7.73
CA ALA A 14 4.67 -9.22 -8.28
C ALA A 14 5.35 -8.11 -7.45
N GLY A 15 4.85 -7.82 -6.25
CA GLY A 15 5.42 -6.85 -5.34
C GLY A 15 5.58 -5.46 -5.94
N VAL A 16 6.67 -4.80 -5.58
CA VAL A 16 6.97 -3.43 -6.03
C VAL A 16 7.14 -3.36 -7.54
N GLU A 17 7.71 -4.38 -8.18
CA GLU A 17 7.88 -4.41 -9.63
C GLU A 17 6.52 -4.36 -10.35
N GLY A 18 5.53 -5.10 -9.83
CA GLY A 18 4.15 -5.05 -10.30
C GLY A 18 3.53 -3.66 -10.18
N ILE A 19 3.74 -3.00 -9.04
CA ILE A 19 3.26 -1.63 -8.82
C ILE A 19 3.92 -0.64 -9.80
N ARG A 20 5.24 -0.73 -10.00
CA ARG A 20 5.97 0.15 -10.95
C ARG A 20 5.52 -0.08 -12.38
N PHE A 21 5.28 -1.33 -12.76
CA PHE A 21 4.73 -1.66 -14.08
C PHE A 21 3.37 -0.98 -14.29
N MET A 22 2.49 -1.02 -13.28
CA MET A 22 1.19 -0.36 -13.34
C MET A 22 1.32 1.17 -13.42
N GLN A 23 2.19 1.79 -12.62
CA GLN A 23 2.51 3.23 -12.68
C GLN A 23 3.02 3.64 -14.08
N ALA A 24 3.97 2.89 -14.63
CA ALA A 24 4.54 3.19 -15.96
C ALA A 24 3.52 3.06 -17.11
N ASN A 25 2.49 2.23 -16.96
CA ASN A 25 1.40 2.15 -17.93
C ASN A 25 0.37 3.27 -17.73
N ALA A 26 0.10 3.67 -16.49
CA ALA A 26 -0.76 4.80 -16.17
C ALA A 26 -0.25 6.11 -16.78
N ASP A 27 1.07 6.32 -16.83
CA ASP A 27 1.69 7.51 -17.44
C ASP A 27 1.46 7.64 -18.96
N LYS A 28 0.97 6.59 -19.62
CA LYS A 28 0.75 6.54 -21.08
C LYS A 28 -0.68 6.87 -21.50
N VAL A 29 -1.59 7.12 -20.56
CA VAL A 29 -3.01 7.37 -20.84
C VAL A 29 -3.47 8.72 -20.27
N PRO A 30 -4.50 9.37 -20.84
CA PRO A 30 -4.96 10.68 -20.40
C PRO A 30 -5.85 10.63 -19.13
N LEU A 31 -5.62 9.66 -18.25
CA LEU A 31 -6.31 9.52 -16.96
C LEU A 31 -5.29 9.77 -15.84
N LYS A 32 -5.66 10.60 -14.85
CA LYS A 32 -4.79 10.87 -13.69
C LYS A 32 -4.95 9.75 -12.67
N PHE A 33 -3.84 9.18 -12.22
CA PHE A 33 -3.79 8.15 -11.20
C PHE A 33 -3.08 8.66 -9.95
N PHE A 34 -3.69 8.43 -8.79
CA PHE A 34 -3.08 8.65 -7.48
C PHE A 34 -2.92 7.29 -6.82
N PHE A 35 -1.71 6.74 -6.86
CA PHE A 35 -1.43 5.40 -6.32
C PHE A 35 -1.20 5.44 -4.81
N GLY A 36 -1.81 4.49 -4.10
CA GLY A 36 -1.51 4.19 -2.71
C GLY A 36 -0.41 3.14 -2.58
N VAL A 37 0.23 3.10 -1.42
CA VAL A 37 1.11 1.98 -1.03
C VAL A 37 0.23 0.86 -0.48
N PRO A 38 0.23 -0.35 -1.07
CA PRO A 38 -0.52 -1.48 -0.53
C PRO A 38 -0.10 -1.79 0.91
N SER A 39 -1.07 -1.92 1.80
CA SER A 39 -0.80 -2.02 3.25
C SER A 39 -0.65 -3.46 3.74
N CYS A 40 -1.37 -4.40 3.12
CA CYS A 40 -1.50 -5.79 3.52
C CYS A 40 -1.09 -6.72 2.37
N VAL A 41 0.23 -6.88 2.18
CA VAL A 41 0.82 -7.85 1.25
C VAL A 41 1.83 -8.71 2.03
N PRO A 42 1.56 -10.00 2.28
CA PRO A 42 0.31 -10.71 1.94
C PRO A 42 -0.92 -10.15 2.68
N ALA A 43 -2.12 -10.43 2.16
CA ALA A 43 -3.38 -10.02 2.80
C ALA A 43 -3.64 -10.82 4.08
N SER A 44 -3.17 -12.07 4.15
CA SER A 44 -3.20 -12.90 5.35
C SER A 44 -1.89 -13.63 5.62
N THR A 45 -1.65 -14.01 6.87
CA THR A 45 -0.50 -14.86 7.24
C THR A 45 -0.67 -16.33 6.86
N HIS A 46 -1.84 -16.72 6.37
CA HIS A 46 -2.20 -18.11 6.04
C HIS A 46 -2.01 -18.44 4.56
N GLU A 47 -1.61 -17.47 3.74
CA GLU A 47 -1.41 -17.63 2.30
C GLU A 47 0.05 -17.44 1.90
N LYS A 48 0.36 -17.80 0.64
CA LYS A 48 1.63 -17.44 0.00
C LYS A 48 1.37 -16.33 -1.01
N SER A 49 2.04 -15.20 -0.81
CA SER A 49 2.11 -14.11 -1.78
C SER A 49 3.42 -14.17 -2.56
N GLY A 50 3.43 -13.61 -3.77
CA GLY A 50 4.66 -13.40 -4.55
C GLY A 50 5.57 -12.31 -3.97
N ALA A 51 5.10 -11.56 -2.96
CA ALA A 51 5.89 -10.53 -2.29
C ALA A 51 5.51 -10.37 -0.81
N ILE A 52 6.34 -9.61 -0.09
CA ILE A 52 6.03 -9.12 1.26
C ILE A 52 6.35 -7.63 1.27
N LEU A 53 5.35 -6.80 1.61
CA LEU A 53 5.55 -5.38 1.85
C LEU A 53 5.55 -5.16 3.36
N ASP A 54 6.74 -5.30 3.96
CA ASP A 54 6.94 -5.01 5.39
C ASP A 54 6.97 -3.50 5.67
N SER A 55 7.00 -3.13 6.95
CA SER A 55 7.00 -1.75 7.42
C SER A 55 8.22 -0.97 6.96
N THR A 56 9.37 -1.64 6.76
CA THR A 56 10.57 -1.01 6.21
C THR A 56 10.36 -0.60 4.76
N LEU A 57 9.80 -1.50 3.94
CA LEU A 57 9.50 -1.24 2.55
C LEU A 57 8.38 -0.23 2.38
N VAL A 58 7.29 -0.36 3.15
CA VAL A 58 6.19 0.62 3.18
C VAL A 58 6.72 1.99 3.56
N SER A 59 7.60 2.10 4.56
CA SER A 59 8.19 3.39 4.95
C SER A 59 9.03 4.03 3.84
N LYS A 60 9.70 3.21 3.00
CA LYS A 60 10.44 3.73 1.84
C LYS A 60 9.48 4.21 0.76
N LEU A 61 8.52 3.38 0.37
CA LEU A 61 7.56 3.68 -0.69
C LEU A 61 6.70 4.91 -0.35
N ILE A 62 6.20 5.00 0.88
CA ILE A 62 5.32 6.10 1.28
C ILE A 62 6.06 7.45 1.36
N ALA A 63 7.39 7.45 1.43
CA ALA A 63 8.18 8.67 1.36
C ALA A 63 8.35 9.21 -0.08
N GLU A 64 8.11 8.38 -1.10
CA GLU A 64 8.24 8.78 -2.50
C GLU A 64 7.11 9.71 -2.95
N GLN A 65 7.39 10.57 -3.93
CA GLN A 65 6.41 11.57 -4.39
C GLN A 65 5.26 10.98 -5.22
N ASN A 66 5.45 9.81 -5.83
CA ASN A 66 4.46 9.14 -6.68
C ASN A 66 3.51 8.20 -5.90
N PHE A 67 3.64 8.12 -4.58
CA PHE A 67 2.67 7.48 -3.70
C PHE A 67 1.98 8.53 -2.84
N PHE A 68 0.66 8.46 -2.73
CA PHE A 68 -0.14 9.55 -2.15
C PHE A 68 -0.73 9.23 -0.77
N PHE A 69 -0.89 7.95 -0.44
CA PHE A 69 -1.52 7.47 0.80
C PHE A 69 -1.09 6.03 1.09
N LEU A 70 -1.29 5.58 2.33
CA LEU A 70 -1.28 4.14 2.63
C LEU A 70 -2.65 3.59 2.27
N ALA A 71 -2.68 2.60 1.39
CA ALA A 71 -3.92 2.00 0.92
C ALA A 71 -4.60 1.16 2.00
N GLU A 72 -5.77 0.60 1.68
CA GLU A 72 -6.74 0.11 2.66
C GLU A 72 -6.09 -0.82 3.71
N MET A 73 -6.05 -0.39 4.97
CA MET A 73 -5.56 -1.24 6.07
C MET A 73 -6.63 -2.26 6.44
N MET A 74 -6.58 -3.43 5.79
CA MET A 74 -7.50 -4.55 6.02
C MET A 74 -7.19 -5.35 7.28
N ASN A 75 -5.95 -5.31 7.76
CA ASN A 75 -5.58 -5.91 9.04
C ASN A 75 -6.04 -5.04 10.22
N PHE A 76 -7.35 -4.73 10.27
CA PHE A 76 -7.98 -4.05 11.39
C PHE A 76 -7.79 -4.78 12.73
N PRO A 77 -7.74 -6.13 12.80
CA PRO A 77 -7.42 -6.82 14.05
C PRO A 77 -6.01 -6.47 14.56
N GLY A 78 -5.05 -6.33 13.65
CA GLY A 78 -3.70 -5.85 13.99
C GLY A 78 -3.71 -4.41 14.49
N VAL A 79 -4.56 -3.53 13.91
CA VAL A 79 -4.71 -2.15 14.39
C VAL A 79 -5.22 -2.12 15.83
N ILE A 80 -6.33 -2.80 16.12
CA ILE A 80 -6.97 -2.77 17.46
C ILE A 80 -6.10 -3.43 18.54
N ASN A 81 -5.30 -4.43 18.17
CA ASN A 81 -4.45 -5.17 19.09
C ASN A 81 -3.01 -4.61 19.18
N ASN A 82 -2.73 -3.48 18.52
CA ASN A 82 -1.39 -2.87 18.45
C ASN A 82 -0.32 -3.83 17.92
N ASP A 83 -0.63 -4.58 16.85
CA ASP A 83 0.35 -5.39 16.15
C ASP A 83 1.57 -4.53 15.73
N PRO A 84 2.80 -4.87 16.15
CA PRO A 84 3.97 -4.01 15.94
C PRO A 84 4.21 -3.66 14.46
N GLU A 85 3.95 -4.60 13.56
CA GLU A 85 4.20 -4.43 12.13
C GLU A 85 3.15 -3.51 11.49
N VAL A 86 1.87 -3.70 11.84
CA VAL A 86 0.79 -2.79 11.44
C VAL A 86 1.01 -1.38 11.98
N ILE A 87 1.32 -1.24 13.27
CA ILE A 87 1.57 0.07 13.90
C ILE A 87 2.78 0.77 13.27
N ALA A 88 3.83 0.01 12.90
CA ALA A 88 4.98 0.57 12.21
C ALA A 88 4.62 1.16 10.84
N LYS A 89 3.80 0.47 10.03
CA LYS A 89 3.29 0.97 8.74
C LYS A 89 2.45 2.24 8.91
N LEU A 90 1.53 2.25 9.87
CA LEU A 90 0.70 3.42 10.18
C LEU A 90 1.56 4.61 10.63
N SER A 91 2.52 4.36 11.50
CA SER A 91 3.41 5.40 12.03
C SER A 91 4.33 5.97 10.95
N ALA A 92 4.87 5.13 10.07
CA ALA A 92 5.66 5.58 8.93
C ALA A 92 4.86 6.50 8.02
N THR A 93 3.61 6.15 7.74
CA THR A 93 2.71 6.98 6.93
C THR A 93 2.38 8.30 7.62
N ARG A 94 2.03 8.27 8.92
CA ARG A 94 1.75 9.49 9.71
C ARG A 94 2.90 10.49 9.68
N LYS A 95 4.15 10.01 9.72
CA LYS A 95 5.35 10.88 9.63
C LYS A 95 5.44 11.67 8.31
N THR A 96 4.85 11.16 7.23
CA THR A 96 4.82 11.85 5.93
C THR A 96 3.68 12.87 5.79
N GLY A 97 2.72 12.88 6.74
CA GLY A 97 1.50 13.68 6.63
C GLY A 97 0.51 13.19 5.56
N LYS A 98 0.79 12.05 4.90
CA LYS A 98 -0.10 11.45 3.91
C LYS A 98 -1.29 10.74 4.57
N PRO A 99 -2.45 10.66 3.89
CA PRO A 99 -3.60 9.92 4.39
C PRO A 99 -3.32 8.43 4.59
N ILE A 100 -4.11 7.83 5.47
CA ILE A 100 -4.20 6.39 5.66
C ILE A 100 -5.64 6.00 5.37
N ASP A 101 -5.84 5.09 4.42
CA ASP A 101 -7.14 4.50 4.14
C ASP A 101 -7.35 3.24 4.99
N GLY A 102 -8.59 2.96 5.36
CA GLY A 102 -8.95 1.87 6.27
C GLY A 102 -10.05 0.99 5.70
N HIS A 103 -10.03 -0.29 6.08
CA HIS A 103 -11.05 -1.26 5.71
C HIS A 103 -11.66 -1.85 6.97
N VAL A 104 -12.96 -1.59 7.18
CA VAL A 104 -13.72 -2.05 8.35
C VAL A 104 -15.01 -2.69 7.84
N PRO A 105 -15.00 -4.01 7.56
CA PRO A 105 -16.11 -4.73 6.95
C PRO A 105 -17.27 -4.98 7.91
#